data_AF-A0A1I3MY45-F1
#
_entry.id   AF-A0A1I3MY45-F1
#
_cell.length_a   1.000
_cell.length_b   1.000
_cell.length_c   1.000
_cell.angle_alpha   90.00
_cell.angle_beta   90.00
_cell.angle_gamma   90.00
#
_symmetry.space_group_name_H-M   'P 1'
#
loop_
_entity.id
_entity.type
_entity.pdbx_description
1 polymer ?
#
loop_
_entity_poly.entity_id
_entity_poly.type
_entity_poly.pdbx_seq_one_letter_code
_entity_poly.pdbx_strand_id
1 'polypeptide(L)'
;MAAHKRYRQRWVKAGYDHRMGSAWCCLPPSADHIRLYHFTTAQHAYSNIERGRLKVARFSECNDPFELLALNFNASQSRKAGRYFKSKVDNTKGFVSFSENWIDPVMWSHYADRHKGICLGFTLPRSAIQRIEYNDSRLRAELGQG
;
A
#
# COMPACT_ATOMS: atom_id res chain seq x y z
N MET A 1 -9.59 -28.25 -8.72
CA MET A 1 -9.19 -27.32 -9.82
C MET A 1 -10.32 -26.41 -10.34
N ALA A 2 -11.61 -26.79 -10.31
CA ALA A 2 -12.69 -25.94 -10.87
C ALA A 2 -13.01 -24.67 -10.05
N ALA A 3 -12.88 -24.72 -8.73
CA ALA A 3 -13.25 -23.61 -7.83
C ALA A 3 -12.42 -22.32 -8.07
N HIS A 4 -11.11 -22.43 -8.32
CA HIS A 4 -10.27 -21.26 -8.56
C HIS A 4 -10.66 -20.52 -9.85
N LYS A 5 -11.07 -21.24 -10.91
CA LYS A 5 -11.49 -20.61 -12.18
C LYS A 5 -12.76 -19.81 -11.97
N ARG A 6 -13.70 -20.38 -11.23
CA ARG A 6 -14.96 -19.73 -10.83
C ARG A 6 -14.72 -18.49 -9.96
N TYR A 7 -13.77 -18.54 -9.03
CA TYR A 7 -13.44 -17.36 -8.21
C TYR A 7 -12.80 -16.26 -9.03
N ARG A 8 -11.80 -16.54 -9.88
CA ARG A 8 -11.21 -15.53 -10.78
C ARG A 8 -12.26 -14.81 -11.62
N GLN A 9 -13.21 -15.53 -12.22
CA GLN A 9 -14.29 -14.91 -12.99
C GLN A 9 -15.14 -13.94 -12.15
N ARG A 10 -15.41 -14.28 -10.88
CA ARG A 10 -16.14 -13.40 -9.96
C ARG A 10 -15.34 -12.16 -9.59
N TRP A 11 -14.03 -12.29 -9.36
CA TRP A 11 -13.15 -11.15 -9.10
C TRP A 11 -13.09 -10.19 -10.28
N VAL A 12 -12.94 -10.72 -11.50
CA VAL A 12 -12.97 -9.92 -12.74
C VAL A 12 -14.31 -9.22 -12.90
N LYS A 13 -15.43 -9.93 -12.67
CA LYS A 13 -16.78 -9.33 -12.72
C LYS A 13 -16.99 -8.23 -11.67
N ALA A 14 -16.30 -8.32 -10.53
CA ALA A 14 -16.30 -7.30 -9.49
C ALA A 14 -15.33 -6.13 -9.76
N GLY A 15 -14.69 -6.09 -10.94
CA GLY A 15 -13.83 -4.99 -11.38
C GLY A 15 -12.37 -5.09 -10.93
N TYR A 16 -11.93 -6.23 -10.39
CA TYR A 16 -10.54 -6.43 -9.98
C TYR A 16 -9.69 -7.03 -11.11
N ASP A 17 -8.37 -6.82 -11.03
CA ASP A 17 -7.40 -7.41 -11.95
C ASP A 17 -7.50 -8.95 -11.96
N HIS A 18 -7.41 -9.57 -13.14
CA HIS A 18 -7.48 -11.03 -13.31
C HIS A 18 -6.34 -11.80 -12.61
N ARG A 19 -5.25 -11.10 -12.27
CA ARG A 19 -4.05 -11.62 -11.59
C ARG A 19 -4.16 -11.56 -10.07
N MET A 20 -5.29 -11.14 -9.50
CA MET A 20 -5.45 -11.09 -8.04
C MET A 20 -5.14 -12.42 -7.37
N GLY A 21 -4.11 -12.45 -6.50
CA GLY A 21 -3.70 -13.65 -5.79
C GLY A 21 -4.80 -14.20 -4.88
N SER A 22 -5.56 -13.30 -4.24
CA SER A 22 -6.72 -13.63 -3.40
C SER A 22 -7.79 -14.43 -4.15
N ALA A 23 -7.89 -14.28 -5.48
CA ALA A 23 -8.87 -14.99 -6.29
C ALA A 23 -8.63 -16.51 -6.37
N TRP A 24 -7.47 -16.99 -5.90
CA TRP A 24 -7.20 -18.42 -5.80
C TRP A 24 -7.94 -19.08 -4.64
N CYS A 25 -8.15 -18.36 -3.54
CA CYS A 25 -8.59 -18.93 -2.27
C CYS A 25 -9.91 -18.36 -1.74
N CYS A 26 -10.36 -17.19 -2.20
CA CYS A 26 -11.57 -16.56 -1.68
C CYS A 26 -12.41 -15.83 -2.74
N LEU A 27 -13.64 -15.50 -2.37
CA LEU A 27 -14.54 -14.65 -3.15
C LEU A 27 -14.11 -13.18 -3.09
N PRO A 28 -14.47 -12.36 -4.10
CA PRO A 28 -14.22 -10.93 -4.03
C PRO A 28 -15.00 -10.29 -2.87
N PRO A 29 -14.52 -9.16 -2.33
CA PRO A 29 -15.28 -8.35 -1.38
C PRO A 29 -16.63 -7.90 -1.95
N SER A 30 -17.57 -7.56 -1.06
CA SER A 30 -18.77 -6.81 -1.40
C SER A 30 -18.44 -5.37 -1.84
N ALA A 31 -19.42 -4.67 -2.42
CA ALA A 31 -19.22 -3.34 -3.02
C ALA A 31 -18.73 -2.27 -2.02
N ASP A 32 -19.16 -2.35 -0.77
CA ASP A 32 -18.79 -1.47 0.34
C ASP A 32 -17.40 -1.76 0.93
N HIS A 33 -16.78 -2.88 0.51
CA HIS A 33 -15.45 -3.29 0.93
C HIS A 33 -14.46 -3.28 -0.24
N ILE A 34 -13.18 -3.29 0.09
CA ILE A 34 -12.10 -3.41 -0.88
C ILE A 34 -11.06 -4.43 -0.41
N ARG A 35 -10.46 -5.14 -1.37
CA ARG A 35 -9.29 -5.99 -1.14
C ARG A 35 -8.03 -5.14 -1.24
N LEU A 36 -7.26 -5.14 -0.16
CA LEU A 36 -5.99 -4.45 -0.07
C LEU A 36 -4.89 -5.39 0.43
N TYR A 37 -3.65 -5.03 0.15
CA TYR A 37 -2.48 -5.87 0.40
C TYR A 37 -1.43 -5.14 1.22
N HIS A 38 -0.90 -5.83 2.23
CA HIS A 38 0.20 -5.35 3.06
C HIS A 38 1.44 -6.21 2.80
N PHE A 39 2.52 -5.57 2.35
CA PHE A 39 3.80 -6.21 2.06
C PHE A 39 4.69 -6.16 3.29
N THR A 40 5.33 -7.28 3.61
CA THR A 40 6.25 -7.35 4.73
C THR A 40 7.22 -8.51 4.58
N THR A 41 8.26 -8.55 5.42
CA THR A 41 9.21 -9.67 5.47
C THR A 41 8.52 -10.91 6.04
N ALA A 42 9.03 -12.11 5.73
CA ALA A 42 8.44 -13.35 6.23
C ALA A 42 8.40 -13.41 7.78
N GLN A 43 9.46 -12.94 8.43
CA GLN A 43 9.56 -12.87 9.89
C GLN A 43 8.49 -11.94 10.49
N HIS A 44 8.27 -10.77 9.88
CA HIS A 44 7.26 -9.83 10.34
C HIS A 44 5.85 -10.34 10.07
N ALA A 45 5.58 -10.94 8.92
CA ALA A 45 4.29 -11.57 8.63
C ALA A 45 3.95 -12.67 9.64
N TYR A 46 4.91 -13.54 9.98
CA TYR A 46 4.72 -14.55 11.02
C TYR A 46 4.34 -13.92 12.35
N SER A 47 5.14 -12.95 12.83
CA SER A 47 4.86 -12.22 14.08
C SER A 47 3.51 -11.50 14.06
N ASN A 48 3.11 -10.93 12.92
CA ASN A 48 1.87 -10.20 12.78
C ASN A 48 0.66 -11.13 12.91
N ILE A 49 0.73 -12.31 12.26
CA ILE A 49 -0.31 -13.33 12.33
C ILE A 49 -0.38 -13.92 13.74
N GLU A 50 0.75 -14.35 14.29
CA GLU A 50 0.84 -14.98 15.62
C GLU A 50 0.29 -14.07 16.73
N ARG A 51 0.54 -12.76 16.63
CA ARG A 51 0.16 -11.78 17.66
C ARG A 51 -1.08 -10.97 17.31
N GLY A 52 -1.71 -11.22 16.17
CA GLY A 52 -2.89 -10.48 15.72
C GLY A 52 -2.68 -8.96 15.60
N ARG A 53 -1.50 -8.51 15.16
CA ARG A 53 -1.16 -7.07 15.10
C ARG A 53 -0.44 -6.70 13.80
N LEU A 54 -0.53 -5.43 13.43
CA LEU A 54 0.30 -4.83 12.37
C LEU A 54 1.17 -3.73 12.97
N LYS A 55 2.38 -3.56 12.44
CA LYS A 55 3.22 -2.42 12.78
C LYS A 55 2.57 -1.14 12.23
N VAL A 56 2.41 -0.14 13.08
CA VAL A 56 2.05 1.21 12.67
C VAL A 56 3.34 1.94 12.27
N ALA A 57 3.40 2.41 11.02
CA ALA A 57 4.49 3.23 10.52
C ALA A 57 4.38 4.66 11.07
N ARG A 58 5.54 5.24 11.35
CA ARG A 58 5.69 6.64 11.71
C ARG A 58 6.07 7.44 10.48
N PHE A 59 5.59 8.68 10.39
CA PHE A 59 5.92 9.56 9.26
C PHE A 59 7.43 9.88 9.21
N SER A 60 8.13 9.79 10.34
CA SER A 60 9.59 9.88 10.41
C SER A 60 10.32 8.75 9.71
N GLU A 61 9.76 7.53 9.75
CA GLU A 61 10.34 6.28 9.25
C GLU A 61 10.05 6.05 7.75
N CYS A 62 9.22 6.89 7.11
CA CYS A 62 9.06 6.92 5.65
C CYS A 62 10.40 7.27 5.00
N ASN A 63 11.07 6.25 4.43
CA ASN A 63 12.33 6.42 3.69
C ASN A 63 12.11 7.04 2.30
N ASP A 64 10.86 7.13 1.85
CA ASP A 64 10.52 7.69 0.55
C ASP A 64 10.06 9.16 0.69
N PRO A 65 10.76 10.15 0.11
CA PRO A 65 10.27 11.52 0.06
C PRO A 65 8.90 11.66 -0.63
N PHE A 66 8.51 10.74 -1.51
CA PHE A 66 7.22 10.73 -2.22
C PHE A 66 6.03 10.33 -1.33
N GLU A 67 6.22 9.52 -0.28
CA GLU A 67 5.16 9.21 0.70
C GLU A 67 4.71 10.46 1.49
N LEU A 68 5.62 11.41 1.71
CA LEU A 68 5.35 12.67 2.41
C LEU A 68 5.07 13.85 1.46
N LEU A 69 5.60 13.84 0.24
CA LEU A 69 5.37 14.88 -0.78
C LEU A 69 3.94 14.82 -1.36
N ALA A 70 3.31 13.63 -1.39
CA ALA A 70 1.93 13.49 -1.87
C ALA A 70 0.90 14.22 -1.00
N LEU A 71 1.21 14.47 0.28
CA LEU A 71 0.36 15.25 1.18
C LEU A 71 0.56 16.78 1.03
N ASN A 72 1.62 17.25 0.34
CA ASN A 72 2.01 18.66 0.37
C ASN A 72 2.58 19.21 -0.97
N PHE A 73 1.65 19.79 -1.73
CA PHE A 73 1.76 21.08 -2.44
C PHE A 73 2.44 21.20 -3.81
N ASN A 74 1.70 21.91 -4.67
CA ASN A 74 2.19 22.92 -5.60
C ASN A 74 3.34 23.75 -4.98
N ALA A 75 4.56 23.43 -5.39
CA ALA A 75 5.77 24.25 -5.59
C ALA A 75 6.26 25.16 -4.43
N SER A 76 7.57 25.05 -4.16
CA SER A 76 8.43 26.00 -3.43
C SER A 76 8.23 26.12 -1.91
N GLN A 77 7.00 26.12 -1.38
CA GLN A 77 6.74 26.18 0.08
C GLN A 77 6.85 24.82 0.80
N SER A 78 6.96 23.73 0.05
CA SER A 78 6.72 22.34 0.50
C SER A 78 7.77 21.76 1.47
N ARG A 79 9.02 22.26 1.49
CA ARG A 79 10.07 21.70 2.37
C ARG A 79 9.91 22.10 3.83
N LYS A 80 9.46 23.31 4.13
CA LYS A 80 9.23 23.79 5.50
C LYS A 80 7.92 23.24 6.06
N ALA A 81 6.86 23.22 5.23
CA ALA A 81 5.57 22.61 5.55
C ALA A 81 5.70 21.08 5.75
N GLY A 82 6.44 20.38 4.88
CA GLY A 82 6.73 18.94 5.03
C GLY A 82 7.50 18.62 6.32
N ARG A 83 8.51 19.43 6.69
CA ARG A 83 9.22 19.29 7.96
C ARG A 83 8.35 19.60 9.18
N TYR A 84 7.46 20.59 9.09
CA TYR A 84 6.53 20.97 10.15
C TYR A 84 5.42 19.93 10.35
N PHE A 85 4.87 19.38 9.27
CA PHE A 85 3.91 18.28 9.31
C PHE A 85 4.58 17.01 9.86
N LYS A 86 5.80 16.71 9.39
CA LYS A 86 6.62 15.59 9.88
C LYS A 86 6.92 15.72 11.38
N SER A 87 7.13 16.91 11.94
CA SER A 87 7.38 17.06 13.39
C SER A 87 6.12 17.05 14.25
N LYS A 88 4.98 17.56 13.75
CA LYS A 88 3.71 17.64 14.51
C LYS A 88 2.89 16.34 14.47
N VAL A 89 2.89 15.64 13.33
CA VAL A 89 2.08 14.43 13.14
C VAL A 89 2.78 13.19 13.71
N ASP A 90 4.12 13.13 13.63
CA ASP A 90 4.89 11.93 14.00
C ASP A 90 4.79 11.51 15.48
N ASN A 91 4.54 12.48 16.36
CA ASN A 91 4.37 12.21 17.79
C ASN A 91 2.94 11.87 18.21
N THR A 92 1.95 12.03 17.32
CA THR A 92 0.53 11.87 17.68
C THR A 92 -0.25 10.94 16.76
N LYS A 93 0.26 10.64 15.56
CA LYS A 93 -0.42 9.81 14.57
C LYS A 93 0.60 8.94 13.84
N GLY A 94 0.23 7.69 13.61
CA GLY A 94 0.91 6.80 12.68
C GLY A 94 -0.07 6.28 11.63
N PHE A 95 0.43 5.54 10.66
CA PHE A 95 -0.39 5.00 9.58
C PHE A 95 0.01 3.56 9.26
N VAL A 96 -0.87 2.86 8.55
CA VAL A 96 -0.57 1.55 7.95
C VAL A 96 -0.86 1.69 6.46
N SER A 97 0.15 1.40 5.64
CA SER A 97 0.02 1.48 4.20
C SER A 97 -0.41 0.14 3.61
N PHE A 98 -1.28 0.21 2.62
CA PHE A 98 -1.73 -0.92 1.84
C PHE A 98 -1.72 -0.57 0.36
N SER A 99 -1.63 -1.59 -0.50
CA SER A 99 -1.73 -1.44 -1.95
C SER A 99 -2.91 -2.23 -2.50
N GLU A 100 -3.50 -1.75 -3.58
CA GLU A 100 -4.49 -2.49 -4.39
C GLU A 100 -3.81 -3.56 -5.27
N ASN A 101 -2.51 -3.39 -5.55
CA ASN A 101 -1.75 -4.25 -6.45
C ASN A 101 -0.71 -5.10 -5.69
N TRP A 102 -0.96 -6.40 -5.60
CA TRP A 102 -0.08 -7.34 -4.90
C TRP A 102 1.18 -7.76 -5.71
N ILE A 103 1.22 -7.49 -7.02
CA ILE A 103 2.36 -7.84 -7.90
C ILE A 103 3.25 -6.64 -8.22
N ASP A 104 3.05 -5.51 -7.53
CA ASP A 104 3.83 -4.30 -7.76
C ASP A 104 5.30 -4.51 -7.36
N PRO A 105 6.25 -4.47 -8.31
CA PRO A 105 7.66 -4.74 -8.04
C PRO A 105 8.30 -3.68 -7.13
N VAL A 106 7.82 -2.44 -7.16
CA VAL A 106 8.28 -1.34 -6.30
C VAL A 106 7.82 -1.60 -4.87
N MET A 107 6.57 -2.04 -4.67
CA MET A 107 6.12 -2.43 -3.33
C MET A 107 6.92 -3.62 -2.78
N TRP A 108 7.21 -4.61 -3.63
CA TRP A 108 8.05 -5.75 -3.29
C TRP A 108 9.51 -5.38 -3.00
N SER A 109 10.08 -4.35 -3.64
CA SER A 109 11.46 -3.92 -3.34
C SER A 109 11.56 -3.15 -2.03
N HIS A 110 10.60 -2.26 -1.75
CA HIS A 110 10.67 -1.33 -0.62
C HIS A 110 10.08 -1.87 0.68
N TYR A 111 8.97 -2.61 0.62
CA TYR A 111 8.22 -3.02 1.82
C TYR A 111 8.36 -4.50 2.16
N ALA A 112 8.83 -5.32 1.22
CA ALA A 112 9.21 -6.69 1.51
C ALA A 112 10.73 -6.81 1.76
N ASP A 113 11.26 -8.01 1.82
CA ASP A 113 12.69 -8.29 1.91
C ASP A 113 13.32 -8.33 0.50
N ARG A 114 13.40 -7.16 -0.16
CA ARG A 114 14.02 -6.98 -1.49
C ARG A 114 13.53 -7.99 -2.52
N HIS A 115 12.23 -7.94 -2.84
CA HIS A 115 11.51 -8.87 -3.73
C HIS A 115 11.20 -10.26 -3.16
N LYS A 116 11.45 -10.50 -1.88
CA LYS A 116 11.05 -11.73 -1.18
C LYS A 116 10.24 -11.38 0.07
N GLY A 117 9.36 -12.26 0.52
CA GLY A 117 8.58 -12.02 1.73
C GLY A 117 7.16 -12.52 1.60
N ILE A 118 6.26 -11.89 2.35
CA ILE A 118 4.85 -12.28 2.43
C ILE A 118 3.97 -11.06 2.15
N CYS A 119 2.93 -11.30 1.37
CA CYS A 119 1.89 -10.33 1.07
C CYS A 119 0.60 -10.77 1.77
N LEU A 120 0.12 -9.97 2.72
CA LEU A 120 -1.10 -10.26 3.50
C LEU A 120 -2.29 -9.54 2.87
N GLY A 121 -3.35 -10.28 2.55
CA GLY A 121 -4.58 -9.73 1.97
C GLY A 121 -5.62 -9.38 3.03
N PHE A 122 -6.12 -8.15 3.01
CA PHE A 122 -7.14 -7.62 3.92
C PHE A 122 -8.41 -7.21 3.16
N THR A 123 -9.57 -7.47 3.75
CA THR A 123 -10.85 -6.92 3.27
C THR A 123 -11.24 -5.80 4.22
N LEU A 124 -11.21 -4.56 3.76
CA LEU A 124 -11.48 -3.39 4.59
C LEU A 124 -12.71 -2.63 4.09
N PRO A 125 -13.52 -2.04 4.98
CA PRO A 125 -14.58 -1.12 4.57
C PRO A 125 -13.98 0.07 3.83
N ARG A 126 -14.59 0.47 2.71
CA ARG A 126 -14.14 1.64 1.94
C ARG A 126 -14.21 2.94 2.76
N SER A 127 -15.09 3.01 3.74
CA SER A 127 -15.23 4.15 4.66
C SER A 127 -14.08 4.26 5.67
N ALA A 128 -13.31 3.19 5.89
CA ALA A 128 -12.23 3.14 6.88
C ALA A 128 -10.84 3.41 6.28
N ILE A 129 -10.76 3.72 4.98
CA ILE A 129 -9.50 3.90 4.25
C ILE A 129 -9.41 5.28 3.62
N GLN A 130 -8.18 5.81 3.56
CA GLN A 130 -7.86 7.01 2.82
C GLN A 130 -7.05 6.62 1.59
N ARG A 131 -7.59 6.85 0.39
CA ARG A 131 -6.84 6.63 -0.86
C ARG A 131 -5.81 7.74 -1.03
N ILE A 132 -4.59 7.36 -1.37
CA ILE A 132 -3.50 8.28 -1.72
C ILE A 132 -3.31 8.20 -3.23
N GLU A 133 -3.44 9.34 -3.91
CA GLU A 133 -3.21 9.46 -5.35
C GLU A 133 -1.83 10.07 -5.60
N TYR A 134 -0.93 9.27 -6.14
CA TYR A 134 0.40 9.72 -6.52
C TYR A 134 0.31 10.41 -7.89
N ASN A 135 0.55 11.72 -7.93
CA ASN A 135 0.64 12.46 -9.18
C ASN A 135 2.10 12.48 -9.67
N ASP A 136 2.34 11.81 -10.81
CA ASP A 136 3.66 11.53 -11.39
C ASP A 136 4.33 12.75 -12.05
N SER A 137 3.69 13.93 -12.01
CA SER A 137 4.13 15.14 -12.70
C SER A 137 5.47 15.74 -12.23
N ARG A 138 6.16 15.13 -11.26
CA ARG A 138 7.47 15.60 -10.76
C ARG A 138 8.66 14.67 -10.98
N LEU A 139 8.49 13.39 -11.30
CA LEU A 139 9.63 12.46 -11.38
C LEU A 139 10.45 12.57 -12.68
N ARG A 140 9.89 13.13 -13.76
CA ARG A 140 10.62 13.32 -15.03
C ARG A 140 11.52 14.55 -15.07
N ALA A 141 11.42 15.47 -14.12
CA ALA A 141 12.19 16.72 -14.14
C ALA A 141 13.54 16.61 -13.38
N GLU A 142 13.71 15.62 -12.51
CA GLU A 142 14.94 15.48 -11.68
C GLU A 142 15.87 14.35 -12.12
N LEU A 143 15.48 13.53 -13.11
CA LEU A 143 16.37 12.60 -13.80
C LEU A 143 16.74 13.19 -15.15
N GLY A 144 17.76 14.04 -15.13
CA GLY A 144 18.28 14.76 -16.29
C GLY A 144 18.48 13.85 -17.50
N GLN A 145 17.90 14.26 -18.62
CA GLN A 145 18.45 13.94 -19.93
C GLN A 145 19.80 14.67 -20.02
N GLY A 146 20.87 13.90 -19.91
CA GLY A 146 22.16 14.25 -20.52
C GLY A 146 22.14 13.87 -21.99
#